data_AF-A0A7S4BUN8-F1
#
_entry.id   AF-A0A7S4BUN8-F1
#
_cell.length_a   1.000
_cell.length_b   1.000
_cell.length_c   1.000
_cell.angle_alpha   90.00
_cell.angle_beta   90.00
_cell.angle_gamma   90.00
#
_symmetry.space_group_name_H-M   'P 1'
#
loop_
_entity.id
_entity.type
_entity.pdbx_description
1 polymer ?
#
loop_
_entity_poly.entity_id
_entity_poly.type
_entity_poly.pdbx_seq_one_letter_code
_entity_poly.pdbx_strand_id
1 'polypeptide(L)'
;VTAMANVSFDLQWKEAMVELLDQLELLDPTSNQSLSTTLLAQDNAEKFQHFATLYIRYLQIFRKLEESYDQMVHPQKRRDIKKALVSVIGRVLEVREILVGLNNGVTFINFDEVLVDLKLSPDVLEVPVPKFFIEDQATALEEREKLLDVLLAQAGFADGKKGGRGGREESMTLEASIRVLQLNERGRQGRQRAKFMKEIRVQEERERRLLQKGEDEREPEIAAVLVQQHWRGYSSRKKTEIMRAEELVFIGMAPPPPHPRDKDPLVKQHEVKQRRKLVQAQHENEYQQALVALNREVYENEGPDMKEEMMDQLRDWYIKYREREGKFPEFPPPEQDPAEPAAAKEKDAKKGGKDAKGGKDAKGGKDAKGG
;
A
#
# COMPACT_ATOMS: atom_id res chain seq x y z
N VAL A 1 10.73 -9.58 -8.97
CA VAL A 1 10.53 -8.38 -8.12
C VAL A 1 10.68 -8.82 -6.67
N THR A 2 11.73 -8.36 -5.99
CA THR A 2 12.01 -8.65 -4.58
C THR A 2 10.98 -7.92 -3.73
N ALA A 3 10.34 -8.61 -2.78
CA ALA A 3 9.42 -7.94 -1.86
C ALA A 3 10.22 -6.88 -1.06
N MET A 4 9.88 -5.61 -1.26
CA MET A 4 10.50 -4.48 -0.60
C MET A 4 10.35 -4.62 0.92
N ALA A 5 11.42 -4.36 1.69
CA ALA A 5 11.40 -4.44 3.15
C ALA A 5 10.69 -3.22 3.76
N ASN A 6 10.47 -3.16 5.09
CA ASN A 6 9.93 -1.94 5.70
C ASN A 6 10.92 -0.77 5.60
N VAL A 7 12.22 -1.06 5.67
CA VAL A 7 13.31 -0.09 5.59
C VAL A 7 13.32 0.67 4.26
N SER A 8 12.88 0.05 3.16
CA SER A 8 12.86 0.73 1.86
C SER A 8 11.88 1.88 1.83
N PHE A 9 10.74 1.77 2.50
CA PHE A 9 9.74 2.85 2.56
C PHE A 9 10.13 3.95 3.53
N ASP A 10 10.90 3.62 4.57
CA ASP A 10 11.56 4.64 5.41
C ASP A 10 12.60 5.43 4.61
N LEU A 11 13.39 4.76 3.75
CA LEU A 11 14.36 5.43 2.89
C LEU A 11 13.66 6.27 1.82
N GLN A 12 12.65 5.72 1.15
CA GLN A 12 11.84 6.43 0.14
C GLN A 12 11.16 7.66 0.72
N TRP A 13 10.64 7.57 1.95
CA TRP A 13 10.09 8.74 2.65
C TRP A 13 11.16 9.81 2.88
N LYS A 14 12.35 9.43 3.40
CA LYS A 14 13.44 10.38 3.61
C LYS A 14 13.89 11.05 2.32
N GLU A 15 14.06 10.27 1.25
CA GLU A 15 14.38 10.78 -0.09
C GLU A 15 13.32 11.76 -0.57
N ALA A 16 12.04 11.41 -0.47
CA ALA A 16 10.93 12.29 -0.87
C ALA A 16 10.89 13.60 -0.05
N MET A 17 11.24 13.55 1.24
CA MET A 17 11.32 14.75 2.07
C MET A 17 12.51 15.64 1.70
N VAL A 18 13.67 15.05 1.37
CA VAL A 18 14.83 15.81 0.87
C VAL A 18 14.50 16.46 -0.46
N GLU A 19 13.92 15.70 -1.41
CA GLU A 19 13.47 16.24 -2.70
C GLU A 19 12.46 17.37 -2.54
N LEU A 20 11.55 17.26 -1.56
CA LEU A 20 10.59 18.31 -1.25
C LEU A 20 11.25 19.58 -0.71
N LEU A 21 12.23 19.44 0.19
CA LEU A 21 12.98 20.57 0.73
C LEU A 21 13.81 21.26 -0.37
N ASP A 22 14.54 20.48 -1.17
CA ASP A 22 15.31 20.99 -2.30
C ASP A 22 14.41 21.74 -3.29
N GLN A 23 13.23 21.18 -3.59
CA GLN A 23 12.27 21.82 -4.49
C GLN A 23 11.72 23.13 -3.91
N LEU A 24 11.42 23.18 -2.60
CA LEU A 24 10.96 24.40 -1.93
C LEU A 24 12.05 25.49 -1.90
N GLU A 25 13.30 25.13 -1.67
CA GLU A 25 14.40 26.09 -1.60
C GLU A 25 14.84 26.61 -2.97
N LEU A 26 14.92 25.71 -3.96
CA LEU A 26 15.55 25.99 -5.25
C LEU A 26 14.56 26.36 -6.36
N LEU A 27 13.34 25.83 -6.31
CA LEU A 27 12.42 25.86 -7.46
C LEU A 27 11.07 26.51 -7.15
N ASP A 28 10.68 26.71 -5.88
CA ASP A 28 9.40 27.33 -5.55
C ASP A 28 9.51 28.88 -5.48
N PRO A 29 8.89 29.62 -6.41
CA PRO A 29 8.90 31.09 -6.40
C PRO A 29 8.16 31.69 -5.19
N THR A 30 7.34 30.92 -4.49
CA THR A 30 6.63 31.38 -3.27
C THR A 30 7.56 31.43 -2.06
N SER A 31 8.50 30.49 -2.02
CA SER A 31 9.46 30.32 -0.91
C SER A 31 10.75 31.11 -1.16
N ASN A 32 11.14 31.29 -2.42
CA ASN A 32 12.37 31.97 -2.79
C ASN A 32 12.09 33.32 -3.48
N GLN A 33 12.25 34.41 -2.73
CA GLN A 33 11.97 35.78 -3.21
C GLN A 33 12.84 36.20 -4.41
N SER A 34 14.07 35.70 -4.50
CA SER A 34 14.96 36.00 -5.63
C SER A 34 14.46 35.35 -6.93
N LEU A 35 13.99 34.11 -6.83
CA LEU A 35 13.40 33.37 -7.95
C LEU A 35 12.06 33.98 -8.36
N SER A 36 11.23 34.38 -7.40
CA SER A 36 9.99 35.12 -7.64
C SER A 36 10.22 36.38 -8.48
N THR A 37 11.21 37.19 -8.11
CA THR A 37 11.53 38.44 -8.81
C THR A 37 12.02 38.18 -10.24
N THR A 38 12.84 37.14 -10.41
CA THR A 38 13.37 36.73 -11.71
C THR A 38 12.25 36.24 -12.61
N LEU A 39 11.39 35.37 -12.09
CA LEU A 39 10.30 34.76 -12.83
C LEU A 39 9.23 35.78 -13.22
N LEU A 40 8.97 36.81 -12.40
CA LEU A 40 8.06 37.90 -12.77
C LEU A 40 8.51 38.65 -14.03
N ALA A 41 9.83 38.82 -14.22
CA ALA A 41 10.42 39.48 -15.37
C ALA A 41 10.43 38.64 -16.65
N GLN A 42 10.15 37.34 -16.55
CA GLN A 42 10.13 36.41 -17.69
C GLN A 42 8.82 36.45 -18.48
N ASP A 43 8.88 35.99 -19.73
CA ASP A 43 7.72 35.82 -20.59
C ASP A 43 6.81 34.67 -20.12
N ASN A 44 5.54 34.70 -20.53
CA ASN A 44 4.56 33.68 -20.13
C ASN A 44 4.97 32.26 -20.55
N ALA A 45 5.71 32.11 -21.66
CA ALA A 45 6.24 30.81 -22.10
C ALA A 45 7.28 30.24 -21.13
N GLU A 46 8.21 31.08 -20.66
CA GLU A 46 9.24 30.68 -19.70
C GLU A 46 8.62 30.38 -18.32
N LYS A 47 7.66 31.20 -17.89
CA LYS A 47 6.86 30.95 -16.68
C LYS A 47 6.15 29.60 -16.77
N PHE A 48 5.52 29.30 -17.91
CA PHE A 48 4.84 28.04 -18.13
C PHE A 48 5.81 26.85 -18.04
N GLN A 49 6.96 26.92 -18.71
CA GLN A 49 8.00 25.89 -18.65
C GLN A 49 8.48 25.63 -17.21
N HIS A 50 8.71 26.70 -16.44
CA HIS A 50 9.10 26.60 -15.04
C HIS A 50 8.02 25.92 -14.18
N PHE A 51 6.76 26.38 -14.24
CA PHE A 51 5.67 25.79 -13.46
C PHE A 51 5.32 24.37 -13.92
N ALA A 52 5.51 24.04 -15.20
CA ALA A 52 5.29 22.70 -15.73
C ALA A 52 6.33 21.72 -15.17
N THR A 53 7.59 22.15 -15.11
CA THR A 53 8.66 21.42 -14.44
C THR A 53 8.35 21.22 -12.96
N LEU A 54 7.95 22.29 -12.27
CA LEU A 54 7.59 22.27 -10.85
C LEU A 54 6.43 21.31 -10.57
N TYR A 55 5.39 21.32 -11.40
CA TYR A 55 4.24 20.43 -11.32
C TYR A 55 4.64 18.95 -11.41
N ILE A 56 5.44 18.59 -12.41
CA ILE A 56 5.90 17.20 -12.61
C ILE A 56 6.75 16.73 -11.43
N ARG A 57 7.63 17.59 -10.90
CA ARG A 57 8.45 17.27 -9.73
C ARG A 57 7.60 17.06 -8.47
N TYR A 58 6.60 17.91 -8.24
CA TYR A 58 5.66 17.69 -7.13
C TYR A 58 4.84 16.40 -7.30
N LEU A 59 4.45 16.02 -8.53
CA LEU A 59 3.80 14.74 -8.78
C LEU A 59 4.69 13.55 -8.44
N GLN A 60 6.00 13.61 -8.75
CA GLN A 60 6.96 12.57 -8.38
C GLN A 60 7.05 12.42 -6.85
N ILE A 61 7.16 13.53 -6.12
CA ILE A 61 7.19 13.55 -4.65
C ILE A 61 5.86 13.02 -4.09
N PHE A 62 4.74 13.47 -4.65
CA PHE A 62 3.40 13.02 -4.26
C PHE A 62 3.27 11.49 -4.34
N ARG A 63 3.71 10.88 -5.43
CA ARG A 63 3.70 9.43 -5.61
C ARG A 63 4.57 8.70 -4.59
N LYS A 64 5.79 9.19 -4.35
CA LYS A 64 6.70 8.60 -3.35
C LYS A 64 6.12 8.69 -1.94
N LEU A 65 5.53 9.84 -1.58
CA LEU A 65 4.90 10.04 -0.28
C LEU A 65 3.62 9.20 -0.11
N GLU A 66 2.81 9.05 -1.17
CA GLU A 66 1.61 8.19 -1.15
C GLU A 66 1.99 6.73 -0.92
N GLU A 67 2.96 6.22 -1.68
CA GLU A 67 3.43 4.84 -1.52
C GLU A 67 4.06 4.63 -0.14
N SER A 68 4.86 5.58 0.32
CA SER A 68 5.46 5.55 1.66
C SER A 68 4.38 5.55 2.74
N TYR A 69 3.36 6.41 2.64
CA TYR A 69 2.23 6.48 3.57
C TYR A 69 1.46 5.15 3.64
N ASP A 70 1.18 4.57 2.47
CA ASP A 70 0.42 3.33 2.34
C ASP A 70 1.16 2.13 2.93
N GLN A 71 2.49 2.08 2.74
CA GLN A 71 3.32 0.94 3.11
C GLN A 71 3.98 1.10 4.50
N MET A 72 3.93 2.29 5.11
CA MET A 72 4.46 2.56 6.44
C MET A 72 3.64 1.84 7.52
N VAL A 73 4.32 1.05 8.36
CA VAL A 73 3.67 0.29 9.44
C VAL A 73 3.77 1.01 10.78
N HIS A 74 4.68 1.99 10.91
CA HIS A 74 4.83 2.76 12.14
C HIS A 74 3.76 3.87 12.22
N PRO A 75 2.90 3.91 13.26
CA PRO A 75 1.73 4.78 13.30
C PRO A 75 2.08 6.28 13.36
N GLN A 76 3.05 6.68 14.19
CA GLN A 76 3.45 8.09 14.30
C GLN A 76 4.04 8.64 12.98
N LYS A 77 5.07 7.97 12.43
CA LYS A 77 5.64 8.29 11.12
C LYS A 77 4.57 8.38 10.04
N ARG A 78 3.62 7.44 10.00
CA ARG A 78 2.53 7.44 9.02
C ARG A 78 1.65 8.69 9.14
N ARG A 79 1.35 9.15 10.36
CA ARG A 79 0.62 10.40 10.61
C ARG A 79 1.40 11.63 10.11
N ASP A 80 2.72 11.67 10.29
CA ASP A 80 3.54 12.78 9.80
C ASP A 80 3.71 12.78 8.28
N ILE A 81 3.88 11.60 7.65
CA ILE A 81 3.84 11.47 6.19
C ILE A 81 2.50 11.97 5.66
N LYS A 82 1.38 11.64 6.31
CA LYS A 82 0.05 12.12 5.90
C LYS A 82 -0.04 13.64 5.88
N LYS A 83 0.51 14.33 6.88
CA LYS A 83 0.53 15.80 6.93
C LYS A 83 1.30 16.36 5.73
N ALA A 84 2.50 15.86 5.47
CA ALA A 84 3.30 16.27 4.32
C ALA A 84 2.58 15.98 2.99
N LEU A 85 1.98 14.79 2.86
CA LEU A 85 1.24 14.36 1.68
C LEU A 85 0.07 15.29 1.36
N VAL A 86 -0.73 15.67 2.37
CA VAL A 86 -1.85 16.63 2.20
C VAL A 86 -1.33 18.00 1.76
N SER A 87 -0.23 18.48 2.34
CA SER A 87 0.39 19.74 1.92
C SER A 87 0.89 19.69 0.46
N VAL A 88 1.51 18.59 0.04
CA VAL A 88 1.95 18.42 -1.35
C VAL A 88 0.76 18.35 -2.30
N ILE A 89 -0.34 17.67 -1.94
CA ILE A 89 -1.57 17.66 -2.75
C ILE A 89 -2.09 19.08 -2.96
N GLY A 90 -2.15 19.90 -1.91
CA GLY A 90 -2.54 21.30 -2.01
C GLY A 90 -1.65 22.06 -3.00
N ARG A 91 -0.32 21.89 -2.86
CA ARG A 91 0.64 22.55 -3.75
C ARG A 91 0.52 22.12 -5.21
N VAL A 92 0.29 20.83 -5.47
CA VAL A 92 0.05 20.30 -6.83
C VAL A 92 -1.18 20.98 -7.45
N LEU A 93 -2.26 21.17 -6.70
CA LEU A 93 -3.47 21.83 -7.17
C LEU A 93 -3.25 23.33 -7.44
N GLU A 94 -2.53 24.02 -6.57
CA GLU A 94 -2.17 25.43 -6.77
C GLU A 94 -1.32 25.63 -8.03
N VAL A 95 -0.27 24.83 -8.21
CA VAL A 95 0.59 24.91 -9.39
C VAL A 95 -0.19 24.57 -10.67
N ARG A 96 -1.12 23.60 -10.59
CA ARG A 96 -2.00 23.28 -11.71
C ARG A 96 -2.90 24.45 -12.09
N GLU A 97 -3.47 25.16 -11.12
CA GLU A 97 -4.29 26.36 -11.37
C GLU A 97 -3.47 27.46 -12.07
N ILE A 98 -2.24 27.69 -11.62
CA ILE A 98 -1.31 28.66 -12.26
C ILE A 98 -1.05 28.26 -13.72
N LEU A 99 -0.80 26.98 -13.99
CA LEU A 99 -0.57 26.49 -15.35
C LEU A 99 -1.79 26.67 -16.27
N VAL A 100 -3.00 26.43 -15.75
CA VAL A 100 -4.24 26.70 -16.50
C VAL A 100 -4.37 28.18 -16.81
N GLY A 101 -4.05 29.06 -15.86
CA GLY A 101 -4.00 30.52 -16.07
C GLY A 101 -3.02 30.94 -17.17
N LEU A 102 -1.81 30.36 -17.18
CA LEU A 102 -0.79 30.61 -18.20
C LEU A 102 -1.16 30.02 -19.58
N ASN A 103 -2.01 28.99 -19.60
CA ASN A 103 -2.52 28.32 -20.80
C ASN A 103 -3.86 28.93 -21.29
N ASN A 104 -4.07 30.23 -21.09
CA ASN A 104 -5.28 30.96 -21.49
C ASN A 104 -6.60 30.36 -20.96
N GLY A 105 -6.57 29.72 -19.79
CA GLY A 105 -7.74 29.09 -19.17
C GLY A 105 -8.10 27.71 -19.71
N VAL A 106 -7.28 27.12 -20.59
CA VAL A 106 -7.52 25.76 -21.10
C VAL A 106 -7.03 24.73 -20.07
N THR A 107 -7.95 23.86 -19.65
CA THR A 107 -7.70 22.84 -18.61
C THR A 107 -6.75 21.73 -19.05
N PHE A 108 -6.66 21.47 -20.37
CA PHE A 108 -5.73 20.51 -20.94
C PHE A 108 -4.38 21.18 -21.15
N ILE A 109 -3.34 20.63 -20.50
CA ILE A 109 -1.98 21.13 -20.55
C ILE A 109 -1.11 20.07 -21.22
N ASN A 110 -0.36 20.46 -22.25
CA ASN A 110 0.61 19.57 -22.89
C ASN A 110 1.95 19.65 -22.12
N PHE A 111 2.45 18.49 -21.68
CA PHE A 111 3.73 18.36 -20.96
C PHE A 111 4.83 17.68 -21.79
N ASP A 112 4.59 17.36 -23.07
CA ASP A 112 5.50 16.54 -23.89
C ASP A 112 6.92 17.13 -23.97
N GLU A 113 7.05 18.43 -24.22
CA GLU A 113 8.37 19.09 -24.28
C GLU A 113 9.12 18.97 -22.94
N VAL A 114 8.42 19.23 -21.83
CA VAL A 114 8.99 19.15 -20.48
C VAL A 114 9.37 17.71 -20.12
N LEU A 115 8.56 16.73 -20.51
CA LEU A 115 8.85 15.32 -20.30
C LEU A 115 10.09 14.87 -21.09
N VAL A 116 10.24 15.34 -22.33
CA VAL A 116 11.43 15.07 -23.16
C VAL A 116 12.68 15.66 -22.51
N ASP A 117 12.62 16.91 -22.05
CA ASP A 117 13.75 17.58 -21.39
C ASP A 117 14.16 16.87 -20.08
N LEU A 118 13.17 16.43 -19.30
CA LEU A 118 13.40 15.69 -18.06
C LEU A 118 13.72 14.21 -18.28
N LYS A 119 13.64 13.71 -19.52
CA LYS A 119 13.82 12.29 -19.90
C LYS A 119 12.89 11.36 -19.11
N LEU A 120 11.64 11.76 -18.96
CA LEU A 120 10.62 11.03 -18.22
C LEU A 120 9.59 10.40 -19.15
N SER A 121 9.07 9.25 -18.74
CA SER A 121 7.92 8.62 -19.40
C SER A 121 6.61 9.31 -18.99
N PRO A 122 5.57 9.29 -19.86
CA PRO A 122 4.25 9.84 -19.55
C PRO A 122 3.60 9.24 -18.30
N ASP A 123 3.97 8.01 -17.94
CA ASP A 123 3.51 7.33 -16.73
C ASP A 123 3.62 8.23 -15.49
N VAL A 124 4.65 9.08 -15.41
CA VAL A 124 4.89 10.00 -14.28
C VAL A 124 3.73 10.96 -14.02
N LEU A 125 2.96 11.32 -15.05
CA LEU A 125 1.81 12.22 -14.97
C LEU A 125 0.57 11.60 -14.32
N GLU A 126 0.55 10.29 -14.09
CA GLU A 126 -0.54 9.63 -13.39
C GLU A 126 -0.62 10.11 -11.94
N VAL A 127 -1.77 10.70 -11.59
CA VAL A 127 -2.07 11.18 -10.25
C VAL A 127 -2.64 10.00 -9.43
N PRO A 128 -1.91 9.47 -8.43
CA PRO A 128 -2.43 8.40 -7.59
C PRO A 128 -3.59 8.90 -6.73
N VAL A 129 -4.57 8.03 -6.47
CA VAL A 129 -5.66 8.30 -5.52
C VAL A 129 -5.15 7.97 -4.12
N PRO A 130 -5.03 8.95 -3.20
CA PRO A 130 -4.54 8.69 -1.86
C PRO A 130 -5.44 7.71 -1.10
N LYS A 131 -4.84 6.64 -0.57
CA LYS A 131 -5.61 5.56 0.08
C LYS A 131 -6.30 5.97 1.37
N PHE A 132 -5.78 6.99 2.06
CA PHE A 132 -6.42 7.49 3.28
C PHE A 132 -7.82 8.05 3.04
N PHE A 133 -8.17 8.48 1.83
CA PHE A 133 -9.55 8.88 1.51
C PHE A 133 -10.56 7.74 1.71
N ILE A 134 -10.14 6.50 1.43
CA ILE A 134 -10.98 5.33 1.62
C ILE A 134 -10.82 4.80 3.05
N GLU A 135 -9.59 4.71 3.54
CA GLU A 135 -9.29 4.09 4.83
C GLU A 135 -9.84 4.90 6.02
N ASP A 136 -9.70 6.23 6.01
CA ASP A 136 -10.22 7.07 7.10
C ASP A 136 -11.75 7.05 7.15
N GLN A 137 -12.40 6.87 5.99
CA GLN A 137 -13.86 6.81 5.87
C GLN A 137 -14.41 5.38 5.98
N ALA A 138 -13.54 4.37 6.15
CA ALA A 138 -13.95 2.97 6.10
C ALA A 138 -15.04 2.66 7.13
N THR A 139 -14.92 3.17 8.36
CA THR A 139 -15.94 3.00 9.41
C THR A 139 -17.27 3.64 9.04
N ALA A 140 -17.25 4.88 8.55
CA ALA A 140 -18.45 5.59 8.12
C ALA A 140 -19.11 4.92 6.89
N LEU A 141 -18.31 4.37 5.98
CA LEU A 141 -18.78 3.61 4.82
C LEU A 141 -19.41 2.28 5.26
N GLU A 142 -18.80 1.56 6.19
CA GLU A 142 -19.36 0.33 6.77
C GLU A 142 -20.67 0.58 7.52
N GLU A 143 -20.75 1.67 8.29
CA GLU A 143 -21.98 2.09 8.97
C GLU A 143 -23.08 2.44 7.96
N ARG A 144 -22.72 3.14 6.88
CA ARG A 144 -23.65 3.46 5.79
C ARG A 144 -24.10 2.22 5.04
N GLU A 145 -23.22 1.25 4.80
CA GLU A 145 -23.56 -0.05 4.19
C GLU A 145 -24.58 -0.79 5.05
N LYS A 146 -24.35 -0.89 6.37
CA LYS A 146 -25.31 -1.51 7.30
C LYS A 146 -26.66 -0.80 7.28
N LEU A 147 -26.67 0.53 7.22
CA LEU A 147 -27.91 1.31 7.12
C LEU A 147 -28.62 1.06 5.78
N LEU A 148 -27.87 0.99 4.68
CA LEU A 148 -28.40 0.69 3.36
C LEU A 148 -29.01 -0.71 3.32
N ASP A 149 -28.37 -1.70 3.92
CA ASP A 149 -28.90 -3.07 4.03
C ASP A 149 -30.24 -3.08 4.78
N VAL A 150 -30.37 -2.32 5.86
CA VAL A 150 -31.64 -2.17 6.60
C VAL A 150 -32.71 -1.51 5.72
N LEU A 151 -32.36 -0.44 5.00
CA LEU A 151 -33.30 0.27 4.12
C LEU A 151 -33.74 -0.60 2.93
N LEU A 152 -32.82 -1.36 2.33
CA LEU A 152 -33.14 -2.32 1.26
C LEU A 152 -34.05 -3.44 1.78
N ALA A 153 -33.78 -3.96 2.98
CA ALA A 153 -34.64 -4.96 3.61
C ALA A 153 -36.06 -4.41 3.87
N GLN A 154 -36.16 -3.17 4.36
CA GLN A 154 -37.45 -2.49 4.58
C GLN A 154 -38.20 -2.20 3.27
N ALA A 155 -37.48 -1.84 2.21
CA ALA A 155 -38.04 -1.57 0.90
C ALA A 155 -38.41 -2.86 0.11
N GLY A 156 -38.24 -4.04 0.71
CA GLY A 156 -38.57 -5.32 0.08
C GLY A 156 -37.53 -5.80 -0.95
N PHE A 157 -36.37 -5.14 -1.05
CA PHE A 157 -35.24 -5.52 -1.89
C PHE A 157 -34.25 -6.42 -1.15
N ALA A 158 -34.70 -7.21 -0.18
CA ALA A 158 -33.89 -8.24 0.46
C ALA A 158 -33.60 -9.38 -0.53
N ASP A 159 -32.77 -9.12 -1.53
CA ASP A 159 -32.20 -10.15 -2.38
C ASP A 159 -31.18 -10.90 -1.52
N GLY A 160 -31.62 -12.06 -1.01
CA GLY A 160 -30.71 -13.06 -0.47
C GLY A 160 -29.54 -13.24 -1.44
N LYS A 161 -28.32 -13.19 -0.89
CA LYS A 161 -27.04 -13.48 -1.55
C LYS A 161 -27.24 -14.07 -2.96
N LYS A 162 -26.99 -13.27 -3.99
CA LYS A 162 -26.88 -13.73 -5.39
C LYS A 162 -25.74 -14.72 -5.51
N GLY A 163 -25.98 -15.94 -5.05
CA GLY A 163 -25.29 -17.13 -5.48
C GLY A 163 -25.77 -17.46 -6.87
N GLY A 164 -24.88 -17.33 -7.84
CA GLY A 164 -25.07 -17.87 -9.17
C GLY A 164 -25.82 -16.94 -10.11
N ARG A 165 -25.17 -16.67 -11.23
CA ARG A 165 -25.77 -16.21 -12.48
C ARG A 165 -27.16 -16.82 -12.65
N GLY A 166 -28.20 -15.99 -12.52
CA GLY A 166 -29.57 -16.30 -12.92
C GLY A 166 -29.68 -16.40 -14.44
N GLY A 167 -28.88 -17.27 -15.05
CA GLY A 167 -29.28 -17.93 -16.27
C GLY A 167 -30.47 -18.79 -15.86
N ARG A 168 -31.66 -18.36 -16.29
CA ARG A 168 -32.88 -19.17 -16.33
C ARG A 168 -32.46 -20.62 -16.54
N GLU A 169 -32.62 -21.47 -15.52
CA GLU A 169 -32.45 -22.90 -15.69
C GLU A 169 -33.54 -23.32 -16.67
N GLU A 170 -33.20 -23.34 -17.97
CA GLU A 170 -34.01 -23.99 -18.97
C GLU A 170 -33.96 -25.47 -18.62
N SER A 171 -34.95 -25.92 -17.86
CA SER A 171 -35.18 -27.32 -17.56
C SER A 171 -35.15 -28.08 -18.88
N MET A 172 -34.15 -28.96 -19.04
CA MET A 172 -33.99 -29.75 -20.26
C MET A 172 -35.28 -30.48 -20.60
N THR A 173 -35.71 -30.44 -21.86
CA THR A 173 -36.93 -31.14 -22.28
C THR A 173 -36.78 -32.65 -22.08
N LEU A 174 -37.90 -33.36 -21.86
CA LEU A 174 -37.91 -34.81 -21.67
C LEU A 174 -37.19 -35.53 -22.83
N GLU A 175 -37.41 -35.08 -24.07
CA GLU A 175 -36.75 -35.64 -25.26
C GLU A 175 -35.23 -35.42 -25.25
N ALA A 176 -34.77 -34.22 -24.86
CA ALA A 176 -33.35 -33.94 -24.72
C ALA A 176 -32.72 -34.85 -23.65
N SER A 177 -33.43 -35.07 -22.55
CA SER A 177 -33.02 -35.96 -21.46
C SER A 177 -32.88 -37.41 -21.93
N ILE A 178 -33.85 -37.92 -22.68
CA ILE A 178 -33.84 -39.27 -23.22
C ILE A 178 -32.68 -39.45 -24.20
N ARG A 179 -32.43 -38.50 -25.11
CA ARG A 179 -31.32 -38.58 -26.06
C ARG A 179 -29.96 -38.61 -25.37
N VAL A 180 -29.78 -37.76 -24.35
CA VAL A 180 -28.53 -37.73 -23.57
C VAL A 180 -28.33 -39.06 -22.85
N LEU A 181 -29.38 -39.63 -22.26
CA LEU A 181 -29.31 -40.93 -21.58
C LEU A 181 -28.94 -42.06 -22.56
N GLN A 182 -29.61 -42.14 -23.71
CA GLN A 182 -29.35 -43.17 -24.73
C GLN A 182 -27.96 -43.07 -25.34
N LEU A 183 -27.47 -41.85 -25.61
CA LEU A 183 -26.13 -41.62 -26.15
C LEU A 183 -25.06 -42.09 -25.17
N ASN A 184 -25.22 -41.75 -23.89
CA ASN A 184 -24.31 -42.16 -22.83
C ASN A 184 -24.34 -43.68 -22.60
N GLU A 185 -25.51 -44.31 -22.59
CA GLU A 185 -25.64 -45.75 -22.41
C GLU A 185 -25.06 -46.53 -23.59
N ARG A 186 -25.28 -46.08 -24.84
CA ARG A 186 -24.61 -46.65 -26.02
C ARG A 186 -23.09 -46.51 -25.93
N GLY A 187 -22.61 -45.35 -25.47
CA GLY A 187 -21.18 -45.11 -25.23
C GLY A 187 -20.60 -46.00 -24.14
N ARG A 188 -21.34 -46.26 -23.05
CA ARG A 188 -20.96 -47.18 -21.97
C ARG A 188 -20.84 -48.61 -22.50
N GLN A 189 -21.85 -49.10 -23.21
CA GLN A 189 -21.84 -50.44 -23.81
C GLN A 189 -20.71 -50.61 -24.83
N GLY A 190 -20.47 -49.58 -25.66
CA GLY A 190 -19.34 -49.56 -26.60
C GLY A 190 -17.99 -49.69 -25.89
N ARG A 191 -17.77 -48.93 -24.81
CA ARG A 191 -16.55 -49.02 -23.98
C ARG A 191 -16.40 -50.41 -23.35
N GLN A 192 -17.48 -50.98 -22.84
CA GLN A 192 -17.46 -52.30 -22.20
C GLN A 192 -17.14 -53.42 -23.20
N ARG A 193 -17.75 -53.39 -24.38
CA ARG A 193 -17.42 -54.33 -25.48
C ARG A 193 -15.99 -54.17 -25.96
N ALA A 194 -15.51 -52.93 -26.14
CA ALA A 194 -14.14 -52.67 -26.56
C ALA A 194 -13.11 -53.17 -25.53
N LYS A 195 -13.39 -53.01 -24.23
CA LYS A 195 -12.55 -53.53 -23.15
C LYS A 195 -12.50 -55.06 -23.20
N PHE A 196 -13.65 -55.72 -23.34
CA PHE A 196 -13.73 -57.17 -23.43
C PHE A 196 -12.99 -57.73 -24.66
N MET A 197 -13.20 -57.15 -25.84
CA MET A 197 -12.48 -57.55 -27.06
C MET A 197 -10.97 -57.32 -26.96
N LYS A 198 -10.54 -56.26 -26.27
CA LYS A 198 -9.12 -56.00 -26.00
C LYS A 198 -8.52 -57.06 -25.08
N GLU A 199 -9.23 -57.45 -24.03
CA GLU A 199 -8.80 -58.50 -23.11
C GLU A 199 -8.64 -59.85 -23.82
N ILE A 200 -9.60 -60.24 -24.65
CA ILE A 200 -9.51 -61.45 -25.50
C ILE A 200 -8.25 -61.39 -26.36
N ARG A 201 -8.03 -60.28 -27.08
CA ARG A 201 -6.88 -60.14 -27.97
C ARG A 201 -5.55 -60.21 -27.23
N VAL A 202 -5.47 -59.64 -26.02
CA VAL A 202 -4.27 -59.71 -25.19
C VAL A 202 -4.04 -61.12 -24.65
N GLN A 203 -5.11 -61.85 -24.31
CA GLN A 203 -5.04 -63.25 -23.89
C GLN A 203 -4.56 -64.15 -25.04
N GLU A 204 -5.17 -64.03 -26.24
CA GLU A 204 -4.73 -64.75 -27.43
C GLU A 204 -3.26 -64.45 -27.77
N GLU A 205 -2.83 -63.19 -27.67
CA GLU A 205 -1.44 -62.82 -27.92
C GLU A 205 -0.48 -63.37 -26.84
N ARG A 206 -0.92 -63.43 -25.57
CA ARG A 206 -0.16 -64.04 -24.48
C ARG A 206 -0.07 -65.56 -24.67
N GLU A 207 -1.16 -66.25 -24.99
CA GLU A 207 -1.17 -67.68 -25.27
C GLU A 207 -0.28 -68.02 -26.47
N ARG A 208 -0.38 -67.25 -27.56
CA ARG A 208 0.50 -67.40 -28.72
C ARG A 208 1.98 -67.21 -28.37
N ARG A 209 2.28 -66.25 -27.48
CA ARG A 209 3.66 -66.03 -26.99
C ARG A 209 4.14 -67.12 -26.04
N LEU A 210 3.25 -67.73 -25.26
CA LEU A 210 3.57 -68.88 -24.41
C LEU A 210 3.80 -70.14 -25.24
N LEU A 211 2.99 -70.40 -26.27
CA LEU A 211 3.21 -71.50 -27.22
C LEU A 211 4.50 -71.33 -28.04
N GLN A 212 4.90 -70.09 -28.36
CA GLN A 212 6.16 -69.82 -29.06
C GLN A 212 7.39 -69.87 -28.14
N LYS A 213 7.21 -69.80 -26.82
CA LYS A 213 8.29 -69.92 -25.84
C LYS A 213 8.32 -71.34 -25.28
N GLY A 214 9.06 -72.21 -25.97
CA GLY A 214 9.82 -73.23 -25.24
C GLY A 214 10.74 -72.54 -24.22
N GLU A 215 11.05 -73.24 -23.14
CA GLU A 215 11.75 -72.80 -21.93
C GLU A 215 13.06 -72.05 -22.21
N ASP A 216 12.98 -70.76 -22.57
CA ASP A 216 14.14 -69.86 -22.58
C ASP A 216 14.44 -69.49 -21.11
N GLU A 217 15.34 -70.21 -20.45
CA GLU A 217 16.15 -69.63 -19.37
C GLU A 217 16.99 -68.51 -19.98
N ARG A 218 16.40 -67.31 -20.12
CA ARG A 218 17.11 -66.17 -20.67
C ARG A 218 18.19 -65.78 -19.68
N GLU A 219 19.44 -65.99 -20.06
CA GLU A 219 20.60 -65.52 -19.33
C GLU A 219 20.38 -64.07 -18.86
N PRO A 220 20.75 -63.74 -17.61
CA PRO A 220 20.47 -62.43 -17.02
C PRO A 220 21.03 -61.27 -17.85
N GLU A 221 22.09 -61.52 -18.62
CA GLU A 221 22.69 -60.55 -19.55
C GLU A 221 21.74 -60.20 -20.72
N ILE A 222 21.07 -61.19 -21.32
CA ILE A 222 20.10 -60.98 -22.41
C ILE A 222 18.87 -60.25 -21.86
N ALA A 223 18.43 -60.58 -20.65
CA ALA A 223 17.35 -59.86 -19.97
C ALA A 223 17.73 -58.39 -19.69
N ALA A 224 18.96 -58.13 -19.24
CA ALA A 224 19.46 -56.78 -19.01
C ALA A 224 19.50 -55.94 -20.30
N VAL A 225 19.94 -56.52 -21.43
CA VAL A 225 19.94 -55.84 -22.74
C VAL A 225 18.52 -55.46 -23.17
N LEU A 226 17.55 -56.36 -23.01
CA LEU A 226 16.14 -56.07 -23.34
C LEU A 226 15.56 -54.96 -22.45
N VAL A 227 15.85 -54.98 -21.15
CA VAL A 227 15.40 -53.94 -20.21
C VAL A 227 16.02 -52.59 -20.56
N GLN A 228 17.32 -52.55 -20.84
CA GLN A 228 18.01 -51.32 -21.25
C GLN A 228 17.48 -50.78 -22.58
N GLN A 229 17.20 -51.64 -23.55
CA GLN A 229 16.61 -51.25 -24.83
C GLN A 229 15.22 -50.62 -24.62
N HIS A 230 14.37 -51.26 -23.81
CA HIS A 230 13.04 -50.73 -23.49
C HIS A 230 13.13 -49.40 -22.73
N TRP A 231 14.04 -49.28 -21.77
CA TRP A 231 14.27 -48.05 -21.01
C TRP A 231 14.77 -46.90 -21.90
N ARG A 232 15.77 -47.15 -22.75
CA ARG A 232 16.27 -46.16 -23.72
C ARG A 232 15.17 -45.70 -24.65
N GLY A 233 14.35 -46.63 -25.14
CA GLY A 233 13.19 -46.31 -25.96
C GLY A 233 12.13 -45.49 -25.21
N TYR A 234 11.81 -45.84 -23.96
CA TYR A 234 10.87 -45.10 -23.12
C TYR A 234 11.39 -43.68 -22.82
N SER A 235 12.64 -43.57 -22.38
CA SER A 235 13.30 -42.30 -22.07
C SER A 235 13.34 -41.37 -23.29
N SER A 236 13.72 -41.90 -24.46
CA SER A 236 13.71 -41.16 -25.72
C SER A 236 12.29 -40.66 -26.06
N ARG A 237 11.28 -41.54 -26.04
CA ARG A 237 9.89 -41.14 -26.31
C ARG A 237 9.38 -40.09 -25.31
N LYS A 238 9.72 -40.22 -24.03
CA LYS A 238 9.33 -39.25 -23.01
C LYS A 238 9.98 -37.90 -23.25
N LYS A 239 11.26 -37.89 -23.63
CA LYS A 239 11.97 -36.66 -24.00
C LYS A 239 11.37 -36.00 -25.24
N THR A 240 11.04 -36.78 -26.28
CA THR A 240 10.37 -36.28 -27.48
C THR A 240 8.96 -35.76 -27.19
N GLU A 241 8.21 -36.41 -26.30
CA GLU A 241 6.88 -35.94 -25.87
C GLU A 241 6.97 -34.57 -25.20
N ILE A 242 7.96 -34.37 -24.31
CA ILE A 242 8.21 -33.08 -23.65
C ILE A 242 8.62 -32.02 -24.68
N MET A 243 9.58 -32.31 -25.56
CA MET A 243 10.02 -31.38 -26.62
C MET A 243 8.85 -30.98 -27.53
N ARG A 244 8.01 -31.93 -27.94
CA ARG A 244 6.81 -31.63 -28.75
C ARG A 244 5.82 -30.75 -28.00
N ALA A 245 5.61 -30.98 -26.71
CA ALA A 245 4.74 -30.13 -25.90
C ALA A 245 5.30 -28.70 -25.78
N GLU A 246 6.61 -28.56 -25.59
CA GLU A 246 7.30 -27.26 -25.56
C GLU A 246 7.24 -26.55 -26.92
N GLU A 247 7.45 -27.27 -28.03
CA GLU A 247 7.32 -26.74 -29.39
C GLU A 247 5.89 -26.30 -29.71
N LEU A 248 4.87 -27.06 -29.29
CA LEU A 248 3.48 -26.67 -29.48
C LEU A 248 3.14 -25.38 -28.72
N VAL A 249 3.72 -25.17 -27.54
CA VAL A 249 3.60 -23.90 -26.81
C VAL A 249 4.37 -22.79 -27.52
N PHE A 250 5.60 -23.05 -28.00
CA PHE A 250 6.43 -22.07 -28.70
C PHE A 250 5.81 -21.57 -30.00
N ILE A 251 5.20 -22.45 -30.78
CA ILE A 251 4.50 -22.14 -32.04
C ILE A 251 3.10 -21.55 -31.78
N GLY A 252 2.63 -21.55 -30.53
CA GLY A 252 1.32 -21.02 -30.14
C GLY A 252 0.13 -21.93 -30.46
N MET A 253 0.37 -23.21 -30.74
CA MET A 253 -0.66 -24.23 -30.98
C MET A 253 -1.20 -24.85 -29.68
N ALA A 254 -0.51 -24.67 -28.55
CA ALA A 254 -0.97 -25.01 -27.22
C ALA A 254 -0.79 -23.82 -26.26
N PRO A 255 -1.70 -23.60 -25.30
CA PRO A 255 -1.49 -22.59 -24.28
C PRO A 255 -0.30 -22.99 -23.40
N PRO A 256 0.53 -22.02 -22.96
CA PRO A 256 1.60 -22.31 -22.01
C PRO A 256 1.00 -22.91 -20.72
N PRO A 257 1.74 -23.81 -20.03
CA PRO A 257 1.28 -24.31 -18.74
C PRO A 257 0.99 -23.12 -17.81
N PRO A 258 -0.07 -23.20 -16.99
CA PRO A 258 -0.40 -22.12 -16.07
C PRO A 258 0.82 -21.86 -15.19
N HIS A 259 1.30 -20.61 -15.21
CA HIS A 259 2.38 -20.21 -14.31
C HIS A 259 1.96 -20.55 -12.87
N PRO A 260 2.80 -21.23 -12.07
CA PRO A 260 2.49 -21.47 -10.68
C PRO A 260 2.23 -20.12 -10.00
N ARG A 261 1.00 -19.88 -9.55
CA ARG A 261 0.58 -18.59 -8.94
C ARG A 261 1.51 -18.19 -7.78
N ASP A 262 2.02 -19.18 -7.05
CA ASP A 262 2.93 -18.99 -5.91
C ASP A 262 4.32 -18.43 -6.31
N LYS A 263 4.68 -18.51 -7.60
CA LYS A 263 5.93 -17.95 -8.15
C LYS A 263 5.70 -16.62 -8.86
N ASP A 264 4.46 -16.15 -8.96
CA ASP A 264 4.16 -14.86 -9.57
C ASP A 264 4.57 -13.73 -8.61
N PRO A 265 5.53 -12.87 -8.98
CA PRO A 265 5.96 -11.76 -8.14
C PRO A 265 4.81 -10.79 -7.81
N LEU A 266 3.80 -10.66 -8.66
CA LEU A 266 2.66 -9.77 -8.44
C LEU A 266 1.74 -10.29 -7.32
N VAL A 267 1.48 -11.60 -7.32
CA VAL A 267 0.69 -12.26 -6.26
C VAL A 267 1.40 -12.10 -4.92
N LYS A 268 2.70 -12.39 -4.88
CA LYS A 268 3.51 -12.23 -3.66
C LYS A 268 3.55 -10.77 -3.18
N GLN A 269 3.64 -9.81 -4.09
CA GLN A 269 3.59 -8.39 -3.73
C GLN A 269 2.24 -8.02 -3.10
N HIS A 270 1.14 -8.50 -3.69
CA HIS A 270 -0.21 -8.27 -3.16
C HIS A 270 -0.38 -8.87 -1.75
N GLU A 271 0.06 -10.10 -1.54
CA GLU A 271 0.05 -10.75 -0.23
C GLU A 271 0.85 -9.97 0.82
N VAL A 272 2.05 -9.48 0.46
CA VAL A 272 2.87 -8.64 1.36
C VAL A 272 2.16 -7.33 1.69
N LYS A 273 1.51 -6.67 0.71
CA LYS A 273 0.73 -5.45 0.94
C LYS A 273 -0.44 -5.72 1.89
N GLN A 274 -1.18 -6.81 1.70
CA GLN A 274 -2.28 -7.20 2.59
C GLN A 274 -1.79 -7.51 4.01
N ARG A 275 -0.69 -8.26 4.13
CA ARG A 275 -0.08 -8.54 5.43
C ARG A 275 0.32 -7.26 6.16
N ARG A 276 0.89 -6.27 5.46
CA ARG A 276 1.25 -4.97 6.05
C ARG A 276 0.04 -4.20 6.57
N LYS A 277 -1.12 -4.28 5.88
CA LYS A 277 -2.37 -3.66 6.37
C LYS A 277 -2.82 -4.26 7.70
N LEU A 278 -2.70 -5.58 7.88
CA LEU A 278 -3.00 -6.23 9.16
C LEU A 278 -2.06 -5.74 10.27
N VAL A 279 -0.75 -5.65 9.98
CA VAL A 279 0.23 -5.17 10.97
C VAL A 279 0.03 -3.67 11.28
N GLN A 280 -0.35 -2.85 10.30
CA GLN A 280 -0.71 -1.44 10.53
C GLN A 280 -1.84 -1.30 11.55
N ALA A 281 -2.90 -2.10 11.42
CA ALA A 281 -4.02 -2.09 12.37
C ALA A 281 -3.58 -2.55 13.77
N GLN A 282 -2.73 -3.57 13.87
CA GLN A 282 -2.17 -4.03 15.14
C GLN A 282 -1.34 -2.94 15.82
N HIS A 283 -0.38 -2.33 15.10
CA HIS A 283 0.47 -1.27 15.64
C HIS A 283 -0.31 0.00 16.00
N GLU A 284 -1.38 0.32 15.26
CA GLU A 284 -2.25 1.47 15.60
C GLU A 284 -2.97 1.23 16.93
N ASN A 285 -3.49 0.02 17.16
CA ASN A 285 -4.12 -0.34 18.43
C ASN A 285 -3.11 -0.32 19.59
N GLU A 286 -1.92 -0.88 19.39
CA GLU A 286 -0.82 -0.85 20.37
C GLU A 286 -0.41 0.60 20.70
N TYR A 287 -0.32 1.46 19.69
CA TYR A 287 -0.01 2.88 19.88
C TYR A 287 -1.08 3.62 20.67
N GLN A 288 -2.36 3.37 20.40
CA GLN A 288 -3.46 3.98 21.16
C GLN A 288 -3.47 3.52 22.63
N GLN A 289 -3.20 2.25 22.88
CA GLN A 289 -3.06 1.72 24.25
C GLN A 289 -1.85 2.33 24.96
N ALA A 290 -0.71 2.45 24.27
CA ALA A 290 0.49 3.07 24.80
C ALA A 290 0.27 4.55 25.16
N LEU A 291 -0.52 5.31 24.37
CA LEU A 291 -0.87 6.69 24.71
C LEU A 291 -1.66 6.78 26.02
N VAL A 292 -2.62 5.89 26.24
CA VAL A 292 -3.40 5.87 27.49
C VAL A 292 -2.53 5.48 28.67
N ALA A 293 -1.68 4.47 28.49
CA ALA A 293 -0.74 4.03 29.52
C ALA A 293 0.26 5.14 29.91
N LEU A 294 0.84 5.81 28.92
CA LEU A 294 1.77 6.91 29.13
C LEU A 294 1.09 8.11 29.81
N ASN A 295 -0.11 8.50 29.36
CA ASN A 295 -0.86 9.57 30.00
C ASN A 295 -1.18 9.26 31.47
N ARG A 296 -1.48 7.98 31.77
CA ARG A 296 -1.69 7.54 33.14
C ARG A 296 -0.41 7.62 33.96
N GLU A 297 0.72 7.19 33.41
CA GLU A 297 2.02 7.27 34.06
C GLU A 297 2.43 8.72 34.37
N VAL A 298 2.25 9.63 33.40
CA VAL A 298 2.46 11.07 33.58
C VAL A 298 1.54 11.62 34.67
N TYR A 299 0.27 11.25 34.68
CA TYR A 299 -0.68 11.69 35.69
C TYR A 299 -0.32 11.19 37.11
N GLU A 300 0.14 9.95 37.24
CA GLU A 300 0.51 9.36 38.54
C GLU A 300 1.85 9.92 39.05
N ASN A 301 2.83 10.16 38.18
CA ASN A 301 4.18 10.60 38.55
C ASN A 301 4.34 12.12 38.59
N GLU A 302 3.93 12.83 37.54
CA GLU A 302 4.09 14.29 37.40
C GLU A 302 2.87 15.05 37.94
N GLY A 303 1.70 14.41 37.98
CA GLY A 303 0.46 15.02 38.47
C GLY A 303 0.53 15.58 39.90
N PRO A 304 1.16 14.92 40.89
CA PRO A 304 1.35 15.47 42.23
C PRO A 304 2.17 16.77 42.22
N ASP A 305 3.29 16.79 41.50
CA ASP A 305 4.18 17.94 41.40
C ASP A 305 3.49 19.11 40.68
N MET A 306 2.81 18.84 39.55
CA MET A 306 2.01 19.83 38.83
C MET A 306 0.90 20.41 39.72
N LYS A 307 0.26 19.58 40.54
CA LYS A 307 -0.77 20.03 41.49
C LYS A 307 -0.17 20.92 42.57
N GLU A 308 1.00 20.57 43.12
CA GLU A 308 1.69 21.40 44.10
C GLU A 308 2.07 22.75 43.51
N GLU A 309 2.64 22.77 42.31
CA GLU A 309 3.00 24.01 41.60
C GLU A 309 1.75 24.88 41.33
N MET A 310 0.64 24.28 40.88
CA MET A 310 -0.63 25.01 40.71
C MET A 310 -1.17 25.56 42.04
N MET A 311 -1.07 24.80 43.13
CA MET A 311 -1.48 25.25 44.46
C MET A 311 -0.62 26.40 44.96
N ASP A 312 0.69 26.38 44.70
CA ASP A 312 1.59 27.47 45.05
C ASP A 312 1.32 28.72 44.22
N GLN A 313 1.10 28.59 42.92
CA GLN A 313 0.67 29.71 42.07
C GLN A 313 -0.65 30.32 42.56
N LEU A 314 -1.60 29.47 42.98
CA LEU A 314 -2.88 29.92 43.53
C LEU A 314 -2.69 30.64 44.88
N ARG A 315 -1.86 30.10 45.78
CA ARG A 315 -1.52 30.76 47.07
C ARG A 315 -0.89 32.12 46.83
N ASP A 316 0.08 32.19 45.92
CA ASP A 316 0.74 33.41 45.51
C ASP A 316 -0.24 34.46 44.97
N TRP A 317 -1.15 34.02 44.12
CA TRP A 317 -2.21 34.87 43.58
C TRP A 317 -3.15 35.37 44.68
N TYR A 318 -3.55 34.48 45.60
CA TYR A 318 -4.44 34.80 46.71
C TYR A 318 -3.85 35.84 47.67
N ILE A 319 -2.54 35.73 47.95
CA ILE A 319 -1.79 36.71 48.76
C ILE A 319 -1.73 38.07 48.03
N LYS A 320 -1.31 38.08 46.76
CA LYS A 320 -1.21 39.31 45.96
C LYS A 320 -2.56 40.00 45.76
N TYR A 321 -3.64 39.25 45.65
CA TYR A 321 -4.99 39.79 45.57
C TYR A 321 -5.40 40.47 46.88
N ARG A 322 -5.16 39.81 48.02
CA ARG A 322 -5.44 40.39 49.35
C ARG A 322 -4.63 41.66 49.61
N GLU A 323 -3.36 41.70 49.22
CA GLU A 323 -2.51 42.89 49.35
C GLU A 323 -3.04 44.08 48.56
N ARG A 324 -3.70 43.83 47.41
CA ARG A 324 -4.26 44.88 46.54
C ARG A 324 -5.64 45.35 46.98
N GLU A 325 -6.55 44.42 47.24
CA GLU A 325 -7.98 44.70 47.46
C GLU A 325 -8.36 44.75 48.96
N GLY A 326 -7.44 44.36 49.86
CA GLY A 326 -7.67 44.31 51.31
C GLY A 326 -8.64 43.20 51.77
N LYS A 327 -9.25 42.46 50.84
CA LYS A 327 -10.15 41.33 51.06
C LYS A 327 -9.72 40.15 50.20
N PHE A 328 -10.12 38.94 50.62
CA PHE A 328 -9.87 37.74 49.83
C PHE A 328 -10.83 37.66 48.63
N PRO A 329 -10.38 37.09 47.50
CA PRO A 329 -11.25 36.86 46.34
C PRO A 329 -12.30 35.80 46.69
N GLU A 330 -13.52 36.00 46.19
CA GLU A 330 -14.64 35.08 46.40
C GLU A 330 -14.51 33.88 45.44
N PHE A 331 -14.69 32.66 45.96
CA PHE A 331 -14.63 31.46 45.13
C PHE A 331 -15.86 31.38 44.21
N PRO A 332 -15.70 30.97 42.94
CA PRO A 332 -16.84 30.79 42.05
C PRO A 332 -17.83 29.74 42.61
N PRO A 333 -19.15 29.90 42.37
CA PRO A 333 -20.16 28.94 42.82
C PRO A 333 -19.94 27.54 42.25
N PRO A 334 -20.34 26.47 42.96
CA PRO A 334 -20.04 25.08 42.60
C PRO A 334 -20.69 24.58 41.29
N GLU A 335 -21.56 25.36 40.65
CA GLU A 335 -22.23 25.01 39.37
C GLU A 335 -21.54 25.58 38.13
N GLN A 336 -20.49 26.39 38.27
CA GLN A 336 -19.67 26.78 37.13
C GLN A 336 -18.48 25.83 37.03
N ASP A 337 -18.43 25.05 35.94
CA ASP A 337 -17.22 24.36 35.52
C ASP A 337 -16.03 25.32 35.67
N PRO A 338 -14.88 24.87 36.21
CA PRO A 338 -13.79 25.74 36.57
C PRO A 338 -13.34 26.51 35.32
N ALA A 339 -13.65 27.80 35.28
CA ALA A 339 -13.09 28.70 34.30
C ALA A 339 -11.58 28.58 34.41
N GLU A 340 -10.92 28.14 33.33
CA GLU A 340 -9.47 28.14 33.22
C GLU A 340 -8.93 29.46 33.80
N PRO A 341 -7.91 29.44 34.69
CA PRO A 341 -7.35 30.67 35.19
C PRO A 341 -6.72 31.43 34.03
N ALA A 342 -7.44 32.43 33.52
CA ALA A 342 -7.02 33.33 32.45
C ALA A 342 -5.67 34.03 32.75
N ALA A 343 -5.22 34.02 34.01
CA ALA A 343 -3.95 34.58 34.46
C ALA A 343 -2.71 33.71 34.18
N ALA A 344 -2.85 32.41 33.89
CA ALA A 344 -1.71 31.52 33.62
C ALA A 344 -1.17 31.70 32.18
N LYS A 345 -2.06 31.90 31.19
CA LYS A 345 -1.70 32.06 29.78
C LYS A 345 -0.94 33.36 29.47
N GLU A 346 -1.01 34.37 30.33
CA GLU A 346 -0.35 35.68 30.08
C GLU A 346 1.15 35.68 30.45
N LYS A 347 1.61 34.75 31.29
CA LYS A 347 3.01 34.71 31.76
C LYS A 347 3.93 33.86 30.87
N ASP A 348 3.43 32.81 30.24
CA ASP A 348 4.24 31.99 29.32
C ASP A 348 4.59 32.71 28.02
N ALA A 349 3.73 33.63 27.56
CA ALA A 349 4.02 34.43 26.36
C ALA A 349 5.17 35.43 26.51
N LYS A 350 5.64 35.72 27.74
CA LYS A 350 6.68 36.73 28.02
C LYS A 350 8.08 36.17 28.30
N LYS A 351 8.26 34.84 28.41
CA LYS A 351 9.57 34.24 28.76
C LYS A 351 10.35 33.67 27.57
N GLY A 352 9.77 33.62 26.38
CA GLY A 352 10.46 33.22 25.14
C GLY A 352 10.98 34.42 24.35
N GLY A 353 12.05 35.09 24.81
CA GLY A 353 12.55 36.25 24.06
C GLY A 353 13.70 37.03 24.69
N LYS A 354 14.83 36.37 24.98
CA LYS A 354 16.19 36.95 24.96
C LYS A 354 17.17 35.92 25.49
N ASP A 355 18.00 35.38 24.60
CA ASP A 355 19.45 35.23 24.79
C ASP A 355 20.05 34.47 23.59
N ALA A 356 20.43 35.23 22.55
CA ALA A 356 21.27 34.74 21.45
C ALA A 356 21.92 35.92 20.68
N LYS A 357 22.95 36.54 21.26
CA LYS A 357 24.07 37.27 20.62
C LYS A 357 24.83 38.06 21.70
N GLY A 358 26.14 38.01 21.87
CA GLY A 358 27.24 37.34 21.18
C GLY A 358 28.54 37.80 21.84
N GLY A 359 29.60 36.99 21.76
CA GLY A 359 30.93 37.36 22.22
C GLY A 359 31.97 36.52 21.49
N LYS A 360 32.62 37.13 20.51
CA LYS A 360 33.71 36.55 19.71
C LYS A 360 35.06 37.00 20.28
N ASP A 361 36.01 36.07 20.27
CA ASP A 361 37.46 36.21 20.14
C ASP A 361 38.28 36.92 21.24
N ALA A 362 39.13 36.15 21.93
CA ALA A 362 40.55 36.48 22.09
C ALA A 362 41.40 35.26 22.49
N LYS A 363 42.53 35.17 21.80
CA LYS A 363 43.57 34.13 21.74
C LYS A 363 44.63 34.37 22.82
N GLY A 364 45.18 33.32 23.45
CA GLY A 364 46.49 33.42 24.10
C GLY A 364 46.83 32.37 25.17
N GLY A 365 47.88 31.58 24.93
CA GLY A 365 48.90 31.31 25.96
C GLY A 365 48.88 29.96 26.71
N LYS A 366 49.78 29.06 26.28
CA LYS A 366 50.50 28.01 27.02
C LYS A 366 50.67 28.22 28.54
N ASP A 367 50.54 27.12 29.31
CA ASP A 367 51.57 26.46 30.16
C ASP A 367 50.87 25.48 31.13
N ALA A 368 51.11 24.16 31.05
CA ALA A 368 52.12 23.38 31.77
C ALA A 368 51.66 22.81 33.14
N LYS A 369 51.98 21.52 33.34
CA LYS A 369 52.08 20.71 34.58
C LYS A 369 50.82 20.13 35.25
N GLY A 370 50.81 18.80 35.30
CA GLY A 370 50.90 18.07 36.58
C GLY A 370 49.67 17.26 36.97
N GLY A 371 49.83 15.93 37.02
CA GLY A 371 48.85 14.98 37.57
C GLY A 371 48.69 13.75 36.71
#